data_AF-A0A0D0BG18-F1
#
_entry.id   AF-A0A0D0BG18-F1
#
_cell.length_a   1.000
_cell.length_b   1.000
_cell.length_c   1.000
_cell.angle_alpha   90.00
_cell.angle_beta   90.00
_cell.angle_gamma   90.00
#
_symmetry.space_group_name_H-M   'P 1'
#
loop_
_entity.id
_entity.type
_entity.pdbx_description
1 polymer ?
#
loop_
_entity_poly.entity_id
_entity_poly.type
_entity_poly.pdbx_seq_one_letter_code
_entity_poly.pdbx_strand_id
1 'polypeptide(L)'
;MLFALQARRVTSLFLSLLVVSIVSVAARPLWFEPRQSSELNVATCTDPATQLVEHDCNVALLGLGGGIAGTIEFLRVNSSTTSATSGTCTVTATAVDGGTTIDISKGRLEGHGSSNGGFDNLLTACGPSPGSMVIGGGALPTGNIQIAISAAK
;
A
#
# COMPACT_ATOMS: atom_id res chain seq x y z
N MET A 1 19.78 -48.47 -62.05
CA MET A 1 20.43 -47.24 -61.57
C MET A 1 19.51 -46.57 -60.56
N LEU A 2 20.07 -46.20 -59.40
CA LEU A 2 19.70 -45.11 -58.49
C LEU A 2 18.26 -45.00 -57.93
N PHE A 3 18.15 -45.33 -56.64
CA PHE A 3 17.82 -44.43 -55.51
C PHE A 3 16.79 -43.28 -55.66
N ALA A 4 15.93 -43.21 -54.61
CA ALA A 4 15.50 -42.03 -53.82
C ALA A 4 14.06 -41.49 -54.04
N LEU A 5 13.16 -41.71 -53.04
CA LEU A 5 12.66 -40.77 -51.99
C LEU A 5 11.53 -39.84 -52.51
N GLN A 6 10.33 -39.70 -51.95
CA GLN A 6 9.90 -39.35 -50.57
C GLN A 6 8.40 -39.73 -50.38
N ALA A 7 7.98 -40.36 -49.28
CA ALA A 7 7.61 -39.84 -47.94
C ALA A 7 6.15 -39.34 -47.78
N ARG A 8 5.51 -39.97 -46.79
CA ARG A 8 4.15 -39.83 -46.19
C ARG A 8 3.60 -38.40 -46.05
N ARG A 9 2.26 -38.26 -46.08
CA ARG A 9 1.41 -37.56 -45.07
C ARG A 9 -0.09 -37.68 -45.44
N VAL A 10 -0.94 -38.26 -44.57
CA VAL A 10 -1.78 -37.63 -43.52
C VAL A 10 -3.05 -36.96 -44.07
N THR A 11 -4.22 -37.53 -43.78
CA THR A 11 -5.52 -36.82 -43.57
C THR A 11 -6.54 -37.82 -43.01
N SER A 12 -6.61 -38.00 -41.69
CA SER A 12 -7.47 -37.27 -40.75
C SER A 12 -8.90 -37.84 -40.66
N LEU A 13 -9.03 -38.90 -39.85
CA LEU A 13 -10.26 -39.32 -39.18
C LEU A 13 -10.72 -38.22 -38.18
N PHE A 14 -11.94 -38.38 -37.68
CA PHE A 14 -12.57 -37.74 -36.51
C PHE A 14 -13.62 -36.64 -36.80
N LEU A 15 -14.80 -37.11 -37.22
CA LEU A 15 -16.06 -36.99 -36.50
C LEU A 15 -16.17 -35.80 -35.51
N SER A 16 -16.65 -34.66 -36.00
CA SER A 16 -16.91 -33.45 -35.20
C SER A 16 -18.20 -33.57 -34.40
N LEU A 17 -18.07 -33.77 -33.09
CA LEU A 17 -19.16 -33.65 -32.10
C LEU A 17 -19.43 -32.15 -31.85
N LEU A 18 -20.62 -31.67 -32.18
CA LEU A 18 -21.04 -30.30 -31.96
C LEU A 18 -21.64 -30.17 -30.55
N VAL A 19 -20.80 -29.86 -29.55
CA VAL A 19 -21.24 -29.51 -28.20
C VAL A 19 -21.36 -27.99 -28.11
N VAL A 20 -22.59 -27.48 -28.08
CA VAL A 20 -22.88 -26.06 -27.79
C VAL A 20 -22.70 -25.86 -26.28
N SER A 21 -21.54 -25.37 -25.87
CA SER A 21 -21.31 -24.88 -24.51
C SER A 21 -21.80 -23.44 -24.41
N ILE A 22 -22.99 -23.26 -23.85
CA ILE A 22 -23.46 -21.96 -23.35
C ILE A 22 -22.65 -21.62 -22.11
N VAL A 23 -21.58 -20.83 -22.27
CA VAL A 23 -20.88 -20.22 -21.15
C VAL A 23 -21.74 -19.08 -20.64
N SER A 24 -22.44 -19.29 -19.53
CA SER A 24 -23.09 -18.22 -18.78
C SER A 24 -22.01 -17.24 -18.31
N VAL A 25 -21.85 -16.13 -19.03
CA VAL A 25 -21.16 -14.95 -18.52
C VAL A 25 -22.05 -14.41 -17.42
N ALA A 26 -21.74 -14.75 -16.17
CA ALA A 26 -22.26 -14.03 -15.03
C ALA A 26 -21.75 -12.60 -15.14
N ALA A 27 -22.58 -11.71 -15.68
CA ALA A 27 -22.38 -10.27 -15.62
C ALA A 27 -22.36 -9.90 -14.14
N ARG A 28 -21.15 -9.83 -13.57
CA ARG A 28 -20.95 -9.26 -12.24
C ARG A 28 -21.41 -7.82 -12.36
N PRO A 29 -22.43 -7.40 -11.62
CA PRO A 29 -22.95 -6.07 -11.82
C PRO A 29 -21.90 -5.04 -11.38
N LEU A 30 -21.70 -4.01 -12.22
CA LEU A 30 -20.83 -2.86 -11.95
C LEU A 30 -21.43 -1.93 -10.88
N TRP A 31 -22.04 -2.49 -9.83
CA TRP A 31 -22.40 -1.71 -8.66
C TRP A 31 -21.10 -1.42 -7.92
N PHE A 32 -20.58 -0.21 -8.11
CA PHE A 32 -19.75 0.51 -7.16
C PHE A 32 -18.92 -0.42 -6.27
N GLU A 33 -17.75 -0.84 -6.76
CA GLU A 33 -16.65 -1.07 -5.84
C GLU A 33 -16.48 0.29 -5.15
N PRO A 34 -16.74 0.45 -3.84
CA PRO A 34 -16.39 1.69 -3.19
C PRO A 34 -14.90 1.83 -3.43
N ARG A 35 -14.49 2.78 -4.27
CA ARG A 35 -13.13 3.29 -4.17
C ARG A 35 -13.04 3.67 -2.70
N GLN A 36 -12.18 2.98 -1.94
CA GLN A 36 -11.72 3.50 -0.68
C GLN A 36 -10.95 4.76 -1.03
N SER A 37 -11.67 5.85 -1.27
CA SER A 37 -11.16 7.19 -1.18
C SER A 37 -10.95 7.35 0.31
N SER A 38 -9.76 6.98 0.78
CA SER A 38 -9.33 7.38 2.11
C SER A 38 -9.44 8.89 2.13
N GLU A 39 -10.36 9.39 2.96
CA GLU A 39 -10.51 10.82 3.14
C GLU A 39 -9.18 11.36 3.67
N LEU A 40 -8.66 12.39 3.02
CA LEU A 40 -7.35 12.93 3.38
C LEU A 40 -7.42 13.54 4.77
N ASN A 41 -6.38 13.25 5.56
CA ASN A 41 -6.19 13.72 6.92
C ASN A 41 -7.29 13.26 7.91
N VAL A 42 -7.99 12.16 7.61
CA VAL A 42 -8.95 11.53 8.52
C VAL A 42 -8.38 10.24 9.08
N ALA A 43 -8.30 10.14 10.40
CA ALA A 43 -7.78 8.97 11.09
C ALA A 43 -8.83 7.85 11.11
N THR A 44 -8.38 6.62 10.91
CA THR A 44 -9.13 5.40 11.14
C THR A 44 -8.44 4.59 12.23
N CYS A 45 -9.07 4.46 13.40
CA CYS A 45 -8.56 3.69 14.53
C CYS A 45 -9.12 2.26 14.45
N THR A 46 -8.27 1.25 14.57
CA THR A 46 -8.64 -0.15 14.24
C THR A 46 -8.75 -1.07 15.46
N ASP A 47 -8.03 -0.79 16.55
CA ASP A 47 -8.07 -1.61 17.76
C ASP A 47 -7.85 -0.78 19.03
N PRO A 48 -8.90 -0.13 19.57
CA PRO A 48 -8.77 0.72 20.76
C PRO A 48 -8.48 -0.06 22.05
N ALA A 49 -8.57 -1.39 22.04
CA ALA A 49 -8.24 -2.21 23.21
C ALA A 49 -6.72 -2.45 23.33
N THR A 50 -6.01 -2.39 22.20
CA THR A 50 -4.55 -2.49 22.16
C THR A 50 -3.93 -1.14 22.53
N GLN A 51 -3.20 -1.14 23.64
CA GLN A 51 -2.45 0.03 24.09
C GLN A 51 -0.99 -0.07 23.65
N LEU A 52 -0.56 0.94 22.91
CA LEU A 52 0.82 1.18 22.51
C LEU A 52 1.45 2.16 23.51
N VAL A 53 2.78 2.24 23.53
CA VAL A 53 3.51 3.29 24.24
C VAL A 53 3.80 4.42 23.26
N GLU A 54 3.35 5.64 23.57
CA GLU A 54 3.54 6.80 22.68
C GLU A 54 5.02 7.10 22.41
N HIS A 55 5.87 7.01 23.44
CA HIS A 55 7.31 7.15 23.29
C HIS A 55 7.89 6.16 22.27
N ASP A 56 7.42 4.91 22.30
CA ASP A 56 7.84 3.87 21.37
C ASP A 56 7.40 4.20 19.93
N CYS A 57 6.18 4.70 19.74
CA CYS A 57 5.72 5.13 18.42
C CYS A 57 6.54 6.33 17.89
N ASN A 58 6.88 7.29 18.74
CA ASN A 58 7.74 8.42 18.37
C ASN A 58 9.13 7.95 17.93
N VAL A 59 9.76 7.06 18.69
CA VAL A 59 11.08 6.50 18.34
C VAL A 59 10.99 5.67 17.04
N ALA A 60 9.93 4.89 16.87
CA ALA A 60 9.68 4.13 15.65
C ALA A 60 9.50 5.06 14.43
N LEU A 61 8.77 6.18 14.56
CA LEU A 61 8.63 7.17 13.49
C LEU A 61 9.99 7.73 13.06
N LEU A 62 10.85 8.10 14.01
CA LEU A 62 12.19 8.61 13.73
C LEU A 62 13.10 7.57 13.05
N GLY A 63 12.82 6.29 13.24
CA GLY A 63 13.56 5.18 12.62
C GLY A 63 13.19 4.88 11.17
N LEU A 64 12.14 5.50 10.61
CA LEU A 64 11.71 5.23 9.24
C LEU A 64 12.83 5.53 8.22
N GLY A 65 12.97 4.65 7.22
CA GLY A 65 13.92 4.85 6.11
C GLY A 65 15.40 4.85 6.52
N GLY A 66 15.75 4.29 7.68
CA GLY A 66 17.11 4.35 8.22
C GLY A 66 17.44 5.65 8.96
N GLY A 67 16.40 6.42 9.29
CA GLY A 67 16.49 7.76 9.86
C GLY A 67 15.97 8.82 8.88
N ILE A 68 15.28 9.84 9.41
CA ILE A 68 14.87 10.99 8.62
C ILE A 68 16.10 11.91 8.42
N ALA A 69 16.62 12.02 7.20
CA ALA A 69 17.93 12.62 6.93
C ALA A 69 17.84 14.00 6.20
N GLY A 70 18.83 14.87 6.40
CA GLY A 70 19.02 16.14 5.68
C GLY A 70 18.93 17.40 6.57
N THR A 71 19.18 18.59 5.99
CA THR A 71 19.04 19.90 6.67
C THR A 71 17.59 20.41 6.69
N ILE A 72 16.80 19.96 5.72
CA ILE A 72 15.36 19.79 5.83
C ILE A 72 15.18 18.28 5.82
N GLU A 73 14.68 17.73 6.90
CA GLU A 73 14.57 16.28 7.07
C GLU A 73 13.45 15.76 6.16
N PHE A 74 13.81 14.90 5.21
CA PHE A 74 12.87 14.20 4.33
C PHE A 74 12.97 12.70 4.56
N LEU A 75 11.82 12.02 4.51
CA LEU A 75 11.78 10.58 4.33
C LEU A 75 11.79 10.30 2.83
N ARG A 76 12.93 9.83 2.33
CA ARG A 76 13.11 9.43 0.92
C ARG A 76 13.43 7.95 0.83
N VAL A 77 12.50 7.18 0.29
CA VAL A 77 12.66 5.73 0.14
C VAL A 77 12.29 5.34 -1.27
N ASN A 78 13.21 4.66 -1.96
CA ASN A 78 12.97 4.08 -3.29
C ASN A 78 12.20 2.75 -3.19
N SER A 79 11.10 2.77 -2.45
CA SER A 79 10.17 1.68 -2.21
C SER A 79 8.82 2.29 -1.88
N SER A 80 7.73 1.59 -2.19
CA SER A 80 6.37 2.02 -1.88
C SER A 80 6.06 1.93 -0.40
N THR A 81 6.88 1.25 0.39
CA THR A 81 6.64 1.06 1.83
C THR A 81 7.96 1.10 2.59
N THR A 82 7.90 1.69 3.78
CA THR A 82 8.96 1.66 4.79
C THR A 82 8.32 1.53 6.17
N SER A 83 9.01 0.84 7.07
CA SER A 83 8.52 0.63 8.43
C SER A 83 9.68 0.62 9.41
N ALA A 84 9.39 1.00 10.64
CA ALA A 84 10.33 0.93 11.74
C ALA A 84 9.55 0.57 13.01
N THR A 85 10.25 -0.09 13.92
CA THR A 85 9.67 -0.65 15.14
C THR A 85 10.54 -0.25 16.32
N SER A 86 9.90 0.16 17.40
CA SER A 86 10.53 0.41 18.69
C SER A 86 9.57 -0.07 19.77
N GLY A 87 10.07 -0.79 20.77
CA GLY A 87 9.27 -1.32 21.88
C GLY A 87 7.94 -1.93 21.43
N THR A 88 6.81 -1.35 21.86
CA THR A 88 5.46 -1.89 21.55
C THR A 88 4.90 -1.44 20.20
N CYS A 89 5.57 -0.54 19.46
CA CYS A 89 4.97 0.16 18.33
C CYS A 89 5.73 -0.06 17.02
N THR A 90 5.00 -0.37 15.96
CA THR A 90 5.48 -0.33 14.58
C THR A 90 4.80 0.81 13.84
N VAL A 91 5.61 1.69 13.26
CA VAL A 91 5.15 2.76 12.36
C VAL A 91 5.43 2.32 10.93
N THR A 92 4.45 2.47 10.04
CA THR A 92 4.57 2.19 8.62
C THR A 92 4.16 3.41 7.82
N ALA A 93 4.96 3.76 6.81
CA ALA A 93 4.59 4.72 5.78
C ALA A 93 4.50 3.99 4.43
N THR A 94 3.39 4.19 3.73
CA THR A 94 3.08 3.53 2.46
C THR A 94 2.65 4.55 1.42
N ALA A 95 3.28 4.54 0.25
CA ALA A 95 2.81 5.23 -0.94
C ALA A 95 1.51 4.60 -1.44
N VAL A 96 0.48 5.43 -1.61
CA VAL A 96 -0.84 5.04 -2.12
C VAL A 96 -1.18 5.87 -3.37
N ASP A 97 -2.35 5.62 -3.98
CA ASP A 97 -2.85 6.36 -5.14
C ASP A 97 -1.91 6.36 -6.36
N GLY A 98 -1.30 5.21 -6.65
CA GLY A 98 -0.37 5.04 -7.77
C GLY A 98 1.07 5.46 -7.47
N GLY A 99 1.35 5.86 -6.23
CA GLY A 99 2.70 6.09 -5.74
C GLY A 99 3.52 4.80 -5.64
N THR A 100 4.80 4.90 -5.98
CA THR A 100 5.75 3.78 -6.00
C THR A 100 6.99 4.04 -5.14
N THR A 101 7.25 5.31 -4.80
CA THR A 101 8.32 5.72 -3.90
C THR A 101 7.82 6.79 -2.94
N ILE A 102 8.49 6.92 -1.80
CA ILE A 102 8.17 7.89 -0.76
C ILE A 102 9.17 9.04 -0.85
N ASP A 103 8.66 10.27 -0.97
CA ASP A 103 9.43 11.51 -0.87
C ASP A 103 8.57 12.56 -0.16
N ILE A 104 8.65 12.57 1.17
CA ILE A 104 7.82 13.41 2.03
C ILE A 104 8.67 14.15 3.06
N SER A 105 8.35 15.43 3.30
CA SER A 105 9.04 16.20 4.33
C SER A 105 8.61 15.76 5.72
N LYS A 106 9.55 15.82 6.67
CA LYS A 106 9.29 15.51 8.08
C LYS A 106 8.12 16.29 8.64
N GLY A 107 8.05 17.60 8.39
CA GLY A 107 6.98 18.45 8.90
C GLY A 107 5.58 18.03 8.43
N ARG A 108 5.45 17.42 7.24
CA ARG A 108 4.17 16.86 6.77
C ARG A 108 3.91 15.49 7.40
N LEU A 109 4.95 14.65 7.47
CA LEU A 109 4.86 13.30 8.01
C LEU A 109 4.48 13.31 9.50
N GLU A 110 5.20 14.07 10.32
CA GLU A 110 4.95 14.26 11.75
C GLU A 110 3.68 15.08 11.95
N GLY A 111 3.61 16.27 11.33
CA GLY A 111 2.40 17.07 11.35
C GLY A 111 2.22 18.02 12.53
N HIS A 112 3.27 18.34 13.30
CA HIS A 112 3.23 19.21 14.48
C HIS A 112 2.30 20.44 14.34
N GLY A 113 1.08 20.33 14.86
CA GLY A 113 0.04 21.37 14.84
C GLY A 113 -0.55 21.70 13.46
N SER A 114 -0.28 20.91 12.43
CA SER A 114 -0.78 21.11 11.06
C SER A 114 -2.00 20.23 10.79
N SER A 115 -3.06 20.82 10.24
CA SER A 115 -4.24 20.08 9.76
C SER A 115 -3.95 19.14 8.57
N ASN A 116 -2.79 19.28 7.93
CA ASN A 116 -2.33 18.41 6.84
C ASN A 116 -1.23 17.43 7.29
N GLY A 117 -1.03 17.33 8.61
CA GLY A 117 -0.09 16.44 9.26
C GLY A 117 -0.58 15.00 9.37
N GLY A 118 0.33 14.04 9.44
CA GLY A 118 -0.02 12.62 9.53
C GLY A 118 0.02 12.06 10.93
N PHE A 119 1.23 11.88 11.45
CA PHE A 119 1.47 11.11 12.66
C PHE A 119 0.84 11.71 13.91
N ASP A 120 1.03 13.00 14.15
CA ASP A 120 0.48 13.70 15.33
C ASP A 120 -1.04 13.74 15.28
N ASN A 121 -1.63 13.95 14.10
CA ASN A 121 -3.08 13.94 13.93
C ASN A 121 -3.66 12.54 14.14
N LEU A 122 -2.93 11.50 13.71
CA LEU A 122 -3.29 10.11 13.98
C LEU A 122 -3.26 9.82 15.48
N LEU A 123 -2.19 10.18 16.20
CA LEU A 123 -2.10 10.02 17.65
C LEU A 123 -3.13 10.87 18.40
N THR A 124 -3.43 12.08 17.93
CA THR A 124 -4.47 12.93 18.53
C THR A 124 -5.85 12.30 18.40
N ALA A 125 -6.15 11.69 17.26
CA ALA A 125 -7.46 11.09 16.99
C ALA A 125 -7.63 9.70 17.63
N CYS A 126 -6.59 8.86 17.58
CA CYS A 126 -6.68 7.47 18.04
C CYS A 126 -6.09 7.25 19.44
N GLY A 127 -5.37 8.23 20.00
CA GLY A 127 -4.49 7.98 21.13
C GLY A 127 -3.37 7.00 20.76
N PRO A 128 -2.68 6.40 21.74
CA PRO A 128 -1.68 5.38 21.50
C PRO A 128 -2.33 4.02 21.21
N SER A 129 -3.17 3.94 20.18
CA SER A 129 -3.85 2.72 19.74
C SER A 129 -3.67 2.52 18.24
N PRO A 130 -3.66 1.28 17.74
CA PRO A 130 -3.54 0.99 16.32
C PRO A 130 -4.52 1.78 15.43
N GLY A 131 -4.00 2.29 14.33
CA GLY A 131 -4.76 3.09 13.40
C GLY A 131 -3.94 3.57 12.20
N SER A 132 -4.59 4.25 11.27
CA SER A 132 -3.94 4.81 10.10
C SER A 132 -4.63 6.07 9.58
N MET A 133 -3.90 6.86 8.80
CA MET A 133 -4.38 8.07 8.15
C MET A 133 -3.69 8.23 6.80
N VAL A 134 -4.40 8.77 5.81
CA VAL A 134 -3.80 9.15 4.51
C VAL A 134 -3.58 10.65 4.48
N ILE A 135 -2.34 11.06 4.23
CA ILE A 135 -1.92 12.47 4.11
C ILE A 135 -1.65 12.82 2.65
N GLY A 136 -2.05 14.04 2.27
CA GLY A 136 -1.94 14.51 0.90
C GLY A 136 -0.49 14.69 0.42
N GLY A 137 -0.17 14.10 -0.73
CA GLY A 137 1.14 14.17 -1.38
C GLY A 137 2.19 13.24 -0.75
N GLY A 138 3.45 13.41 -1.17
CA GLY A 138 4.58 12.69 -0.60
C GLY A 138 4.90 11.33 -1.24
N ALA A 139 4.12 10.91 -2.25
CA ALA A 139 4.42 9.75 -3.06
C ALA A 139 4.71 10.14 -4.52
N LEU A 140 5.71 9.50 -5.13
CA LEU A 140 6.08 9.70 -6.54
C LEU A 140 5.75 8.45 -7.37
N PRO A 141 5.45 8.59 -8.68
CA PRO A 141 5.40 9.84 -9.45
C PRO A 141 4.20 10.73 -9.11
N THR A 142 3.15 10.16 -8.53
CA THR A 142 1.97 10.85 -8.00
C THR A 142 1.43 10.06 -6.82
N GLY A 143 0.63 10.69 -5.97
CA GLY A 143 -0.13 9.98 -4.94
C GLY A 143 0.09 10.54 -3.55
N ASN A 144 -0.41 9.81 -2.57
CA ASN A 144 -0.47 10.20 -1.17
C ASN A 144 0.34 9.22 -0.31
N ILE A 145 0.56 9.57 0.96
CA ILE A 145 1.17 8.66 1.94
C ILE A 145 0.11 8.22 2.93
N GLN A 146 -0.02 6.91 3.14
CA GLN A 146 -0.67 6.36 4.30
C GLN A 146 0.35 6.16 5.41
N ILE A 147 0.11 6.76 6.57
CA ILE A 147 0.84 6.47 7.80
C ILE A 147 -0.01 5.58 8.70
N ALA A 148 0.60 4.57 9.32
CA ALA A 148 -0.08 3.65 10.22
C ALA A 148 0.77 3.37 11.45
N ILE A 149 0.11 3.22 12.60
CA ILE A 149 0.67 2.70 13.84
C ILE A 149 0.00 1.38 14.19
N SER A 150 0.78 0.41 14.68
CA SER A 150 0.29 -0.92 15.03
C SER A 150 1.15 -1.52 16.14
N ALA A 151 0.65 -2.55 16.81
CA ALA A 151 1.44 -3.32 17.75
C ALA A 151 2.68 -3.92 17.06
N ALA A 152 3.83 -3.85 17.73
CA ALA A 152 5.02 -4.55 17.29
C ALA A 152 4.75 -6.07 17.21
N LYS A 153 5.29 -6.71 16.17
CA LYS A 153 5.25 -8.16 15.97
C LYS A 153 6.45 -8.85 16.59
#